data_AF-V7FG05-F1
#
_entry.id   AF-V7FG05-F1
#
_cell.length_a   1.000
_cell.length_b   1.000
_cell.length_c   1.000
_cell.angle_alpha   90.00
_cell.angle_beta   90.00
_cell.angle_gamma   90.00
#
_symmetry.space_group_name_H-M   'P 1'
#
loop_
_entity.id
_entity.type
_entity.pdbx_description
1 polymer ?
#
loop_
_entity_poly.entity_id
_entity_poly.type
_entity_poly.pdbx_seq_one_letter_code
_entity_poly.pdbx_strand_id
1 'polypeptide(L)' 'MRDTLDRLARKAPPPVSIEDYVAAMSLIDAAYEKAGS' A
#
# COMPACT_ATOMS: atom_id res chain seq x y z
N MET A 1 -0.11 -12.57 7.75
CA MET A 1 -0.55 -12.10 9.09
C MET A 1 0.46 -12.40 10.19
N ARG A 2 1.00 -13.61 10.35
CA ARG A 2 1.99 -13.92 11.41
C ARG A 2 3.22 -13.00 11.39
N ASP A 3 3.81 -12.81 10.21
CA ASP A 3 4.92 -11.87 9.99
C ASP A 3 4.58 -10.41 10.40
N THR A 4 3.37 -9.95 10.08
CA THR A 4 2.87 -8.62 10.46
C THR A 4 2.80 -8.46 11.98
N LEU A 5 2.26 -9.47 12.68
CA LEU A 5 2.15 -9.46 14.14
C LEU A 5 3.52 -9.56 14.82
N ASP A 6 4.43 -10.37 14.27
CA ASP A 6 5.81 -10.48 14.77
C ASP A 6 6.58 -9.16 14.59
N ARG A 7 6.37 -8.44 13.49
CA ARG A 7 6.95 -7.12 13.24
C ARG A 7 6.37 -6.07 14.18
N LEU A 8 5.06 -6.10 14.42
CA LEU A 8 4.39 -5.23 15.39
C LEU A 8 4.95 -5.44 16.81
N ALA A 9 5.10 -6.69 17.25
CA ALA A 9 5.67 -7.02 18.55
C ALA A 9 7.12 -6.49 18.72
N ARG A 10 7.88 -6.40 17.63
CA ARG A 10 9.25 -5.87 17.60
C ARG A 10 9.33 -4.36 17.37
N LYS A 11 8.19 -3.66 17.28
CA LYS A 11 8.11 -2.24 16.87
C LYS A 11 8.84 -1.96 15.54
N ALA A 12 8.91 -2.97 14.68
CA ALA A 12 9.53 -2.83 13.36
C ALA A 12 8.58 -2.06 12.43
N PRO A 13 9.10 -1.16 11.59
CA PRO A 13 8.27 -0.41 10.64
C PRO A 13 7.56 -1.37 9.69
N PRO A 14 6.31 -1.10 9.28
CA PRO A 14 5.55 -1.96 8.37
C PRO A 14 6.31 -2.17 7.04
N PRO A 15 6.04 -3.28 6.32
CA PRO A 15 6.75 -3.56 5.08
C PRO A 15 6.28 -2.66 3.93
N VAL A 16 5.11 -2.02 4.09
CA VAL A 16 4.48 -1.09 3.16
C VAL A 16 4.08 0.14 3.96
N SER A 17 4.44 1.32 3.46
CA SER A 17 4.11 2.61 4.04
C SER A 17 2.73 3.09 3.59
N ILE A 18 2.20 4.15 4.21
CA ILE A 18 0.93 4.75 3.76
C ILE A 18 1.13 5.41 2.39
N GLU A 19 2.30 5.95 2.14
CA GLU A 19 2.70 6.57 0.88
C GLU A 19 2.66 5.57 -0.27
N ASP A 20 3.10 4.33 -0.04
CA ASP A 20 3.01 3.24 -1.02
C ASP A 20 1.55 2.92 -1.37
N TYR A 21 0.66 2.95 -0.38
CA TYR A 21 -0.78 2.76 -0.60
C TYR A 21 -1.37 3.89 -1.44
N VAL A 22 -1.04 5.14 -1.13
CA VAL A 22 -1.53 6.31 -1.88
C VAL A 22 -1.04 6.24 -3.33
N ALA A 23 0.23 5.95 -3.55
CA ALA A 23 0.78 5.78 -4.89
C ALA A 23 0.06 4.68 -5.68
N ALA A 24 -0.24 3.55 -5.05
CA ALA A 24 -1.01 2.48 -5.68
C ALA A 24 -2.42 2.93 -6.06
N MET A 25 -3.12 3.70 -5.21
CA MET A 25 -4.46 4.20 -5.53
C MET A 25 -4.41 5.19 -6.70
N SER A 26 -3.44 6.09 -6.74
CA SER A 26 -3.29 7.02 -7.88
C SER A 26 -3.03 6.30 -9.21
N LEU A 27 -2.31 5.18 -9.19
CA LEU A 27 -2.14 4.35 -10.40
C LEU A 27 -3.44 3.70 -10.85
N ILE A 28 -4.28 3.28 -9.90
CA ILE A 28 -5.60 2.71 -10.19
C ILE A 28 -6.50 3.78 -10.80
N ASP A 29 -6.56 4.98 -10.22
CA ASP A 29 -7.34 6.09 -10.74
C ASP A 29 -6.93 6.45 -12.17
N ALA A 30 -5.62 6.59 -12.41
CA ALA A 30 -5.08 6.87 -13.75
C ALA A 30 -5.43 5.77 -14.77
N ALA A 31 -5.48 4.51 -14.34
CA ALA A 31 -5.88 3.39 -15.21
C ALA A 31 -7.37 3.47 -15.57
N TYR A 32 -8.24 3.85 -14.63
CA TYR A 32 -9.67 4.04 -14.90
C TYR A 32 -9.93 5.25 -15.80
N GLU A 33 -9.25 6.38 -15.56
CA GLU A 33 -9.36 7.56 -16.44
C GLU A 33 -8.96 7.22 -17.88
N LYS A 34 -7.87 6.48 -18.07
CA LYS A 34 -7.43 6.04 -19.39
C LYS A 34 -8.40 5.08 -20.05
N ALA A 35 -9.06 4.20 -19.29
CA ALA A 35 -10.02 3.24 -19.83
C ALA A 35 -11.37 3.88 -20.19
N GLY A 36 -11.70 5.02 -19.58
CA GLY A 36 -12.91 5.80 -19.87
C GLY A 36 -12.75 6.88 -20.95
N SER A 37 -11.54 7.06 -21.49
CA SER A 37 -11.21 7.94 -22.63
C SER A 37 -11.06 7.15 -23.92
#